data_AF-A0A1M2VR54-F1
#
_entry.id   AF-A0A1M2VR54-F1
#
_cell.length_a   1.000
_cell.length_b   1.000
_cell.length_c   1.000
_cell.angle_alpha   90.00
_cell.angle_beta   90.00
_cell.angle_gamma   90.00
#
_symmetry.space_group_name_H-M   'P 1'
#
loop_
_entity.id
_entity.type
_entity.pdbx_description
1 polymer ?
#
loop_
_entity_poly.entity_id
_entity_poly.type
_entity_poly.pdbx_seq_one_letter_code
_entity_poly.pdbx_strand_id
1 'polypeptide(L)'
;MTSFTPAASLSAIDDIKTAIGELQLRLDLEAQSLMRQYGFDVDWNEWSMEVPFVIKTLSSAYRTQLKAGITDSARRIHMKGGLIDISARIVESGQRYAALESAYNEFKTMYDTRSSGLLPDDKPIFAEKLETFTRAMDLFRKDLTSARQILQQNEAVFQWLDRPTAQLLLPLRRLRFGTPYKELPAILAQLIADLLRFRSERRELEDRSAALDDEYRKATHSCSMSDHSLAQHTRQWKDICHALERQATLQEDVLARVKGLLDFTSPPATLPDRHGSAFFALDLRDAHIQYQAARDSVGFIHE
;
A
#
# COMPACT_ATOMS: atom_id res chain seq x y z
N MET A 1 23.60 44.02 -27.32
CA MET A 1 22.92 43.58 -28.56
C MET A 1 23.69 42.38 -29.10
N THR A 2 23.27 41.18 -28.71
CA THR A 2 23.89 39.93 -29.14
C THR A 2 23.33 39.55 -30.51
N SER A 3 24.20 39.46 -31.51
CA SER A 3 23.85 39.04 -32.87
C SER A 3 23.35 37.60 -32.85
N PHE A 4 22.08 37.41 -33.20
CA PHE A 4 21.48 36.11 -33.48
C PHE A 4 22.19 35.53 -34.72
N THR A 5 22.98 34.47 -34.57
CA THR A 5 23.58 33.77 -35.71
C THR A 5 22.63 32.67 -36.19
N PRO A 6 22.41 32.51 -37.51
CA PRO A 6 21.51 31.49 -38.06
C PRO A 6 21.82 30.08 -37.54
N ALA A 7 23.11 29.73 -37.38
CA ALA A 7 23.53 28.42 -36.87
C ALA A 7 23.04 28.10 -35.45
N ALA A 8 23.02 29.07 -34.53
CA ALA A 8 22.51 28.88 -33.17
C ALA A 8 20.98 28.72 -33.14
N SER A 9 20.29 29.35 -34.09
CA SER A 9 18.82 29.27 -34.22
C SER A 9 18.37 27.95 -34.86
N LEU A 10 19.17 27.42 -35.81
CA LEU A 10 18.96 26.10 -36.40
C LEU A 10 19.13 24.99 -35.36
N SER A 11 20.21 25.03 -34.58
CA SER A 11 20.46 24.09 -33.48
C SER A 11 19.30 24.07 -32.47
N ALA A 12 18.81 25.25 -32.07
CA ALA A 12 17.71 25.35 -31.12
C ALA A 12 16.39 24.76 -31.64
N ILE A 13 16.14 24.77 -32.96
CA ILE A 13 14.95 24.15 -33.56
C ILE A 13 15.08 22.63 -33.56
N ASP A 14 16.25 22.11 -33.89
CA ASP A 14 16.51 20.67 -33.87
C ASP A 14 16.40 20.11 -32.44
N ASP A 15 16.86 20.86 -31.43
CA ASP A 15 16.68 20.51 -30.02
C ASP A 15 15.19 20.44 -29.64
N ILE A 16 14.38 21.42 -30.06
CA ILE A 16 12.93 21.43 -29.78
C ILE A 16 12.23 20.26 -30.49
N LYS A 17 12.58 19.97 -31.74
CA LYS A 17 12.00 18.85 -32.49
C LYS A 17 12.33 17.51 -31.84
N THR A 18 13.57 17.35 -31.38
CA THR A 18 14.01 16.15 -30.64
C THR A 18 13.20 16.01 -29.35
N ALA A 19 13.08 17.09 -28.58
CA ALA A 19 12.29 17.10 -27.34
C ALA A 19 10.80 16.74 -27.58
N ILE A 20 10.19 17.23 -28.67
CA ILE A 20 8.81 16.87 -29.05
C ILE A 20 8.69 15.37 -29.29
N GLY A 21 9.59 14.79 -30.10
CA GLY A 21 9.55 13.35 -30.41
C GLY A 21 9.79 12.47 -29.17
N GLU A 22 10.75 12.85 -28.32
CA GLU A 22 11.02 12.17 -27.05
C GLU A 22 9.82 12.22 -26.09
N LEU A 23 9.18 13.39 -25.96
CA LEU A 23 8.00 13.56 -25.12
C LEU A 23 6.82 12.72 -25.61
N GLN A 24 6.56 12.70 -26.92
CA GLN A 24 5.49 11.87 -27.50
C GLN A 24 5.70 10.39 -27.21
N LEU A 25 6.90 9.89 -27.50
CA LEU A 25 7.25 8.48 -27.27
C LEU A 25 7.16 8.12 -25.78
N ARG A 26 7.70 8.98 -24.91
CA ARG A 26 7.66 8.76 -23.45
C ARG A 26 6.23 8.64 -22.95
N LEU A 27 5.35 9.55 -23.35
CA LEU A 27 3.94 9.55 -22.91
C LEU A 27 3.19 8.31 -23.36
N ASP A 28 3.43 7.82 -24.57
CA ASP A 28 2.81 6.58 -25.04
C ASP A 28 3.34 5.36 -24.28
N LEU A 29 4.66 5.29 -24.06
CA LEU A 29 5.29 4.18 -23.35
C LEU A 29 4.89 4.12 -21.87
N GLU A 30 4.78 5.24 -21.18
CA GLU A 30 4.38 5.30 -19.78
C GLU A 30 2.97 4.73 -19.57
N ALA A 31 2.01 5.17 -20.41
CA ALA A 31 0.65 4.69 -20.35
C ALA A 31 0.55 3.20 -20.72
N GLN A 32 1.20 2.77 -21.80
CA GLN A 32 1.20 1.35 -22.20
C GLN A 32 1.87 0.47 -21.14
N SER A 33 3.00 0.91 -20.57
CA SER A 33 3.72 0.17 -19.54
C SER A 33 2.85 -0.04 -18.30
N LEU A 34 2.19 1.01 -17.82
CA LEU A 34 1.28 0.90 -16.68
C LEU A 34 0.11 -0.02 -17.00
N MET A 35 -0.58 0.20 -18.13
CA MET A 35 -1.78 -0.56 -18.47
C MET A 35 -1.47 -2.05 -18.68
N ARG A 36 -0.35 -2.39 -19.33
CA ARG A 36 0.10 -3.79 -19.48
C ARG A 36 0.38 -4.49 -18.15
N GLN A 37 0.89 -3.79 -17.14
CA GLN A 37 1.11 -4.39 -15.81
C GLN A 37 -0.18 -4.92 -15.19
N TYR A 38 -1.33 -4.32 -15.54
CA TYR A 38 -2.65 -4.75 -15.06
C TYR A 38 -3.38 -5.68 -16.05
N GLY A 39 -2.74 -6.07 -17.15
CA GLY A 39 -3.27 -7.04 -18.10
C GLY A 39 -4.15 -6.44 -19.20
N PHE A 40 -4.05 -5.14 -19.46
CA PHE A 40 -4.57 -4.54 -20.69
C PHE A 40 -3.65 -4.84 -21.88
N ASP A 41 -4.19 -4.94 -23.09
CA ASP A 41 -3.41 -5.18 -24.31
C ASP A 41 -2.66 -3.91 -24.77
N VAL A 42 -1.89 -4.02 -25.85
CA VAL A 42 -1.11 -2.94 -26.46
C VAL A 42 -2.00 -1.93 -27.18
N ASP A 43 -3.13 -2.37 -27.74
CA ASP A 43 -4.03 -1.48 -28.45
C ASP A 43 -4.94 -0.71 -27.49
N TRP A 44 -4.78 0.61 -27.49
CA TRP A 44 -5.55 1.48 -26.62
C TRP A 44 -7.04 1.43 -26.91
N ASN A 45 -7.43 1.17 -28.16
CA ASN A 45 -8.84 1.16 -28.54
C ASN A 45 -9.62 0.02 -27.86
N GLU A 46 -8.92 -1.03 -27.43
CA GLU A 46 -9.52 -2.18 -26.77
C GLU A 46 -9.67 -1.97 -25.26
N TRP A 47 -8.88 -1.08 -24.66
CA TRP A 47 -8.82 -0.90 -23.20
C TRP A 47 -10.19 -0.69 -22.56
N SER A 48 -11.05 0.11 -23.18
CA SER A 48 -12.41 0.38 -22.69
C SER A 48 -13.25 -0.90 -22.55
N MET A 49 -13.10 -1.83 -23.50
CA MET A 49 -13.81 -3.11 -23.53
C MET A 49 -13.18 -4.14 -22.59
N GLU A 50 -11.89 -4.01 -22.30
CA GLU A 50 -11.15 -4.90 -21.41
C GLU A 50 -11.40 -4.63 -19.92
N VAL A 51 -11.84 -3.42 -19.55
CA VAL A 51 -12.11 -3.02 -18.16
C VAL A 51 -12.83 -4.08 -17.33
N PRO A 52 -13.99 -4.64 -17.77
CA PRO A 52 -14.70 -5.64 -16.97
C PRO A 52 -13.90 -6.93 -16.79
N PHE A 53 -13.13 -7.33 -17.80
CA PHE A 53 -12.29 -8.52 -17.75
C PHE A 53 -11.10 -8.33 -16.80
N VAL A 54 -10.36 -7.23 -16.94
CA VAL A 54 -9.22 -6.89 -16.07
C VAL A 54 -9.66 -6.83 -14.61
N ILE A 55 -10.74 -6.09 -14.32
CA ILE A 55 -11.30 -5.97 -12.97
C ILE A 55 -11.69 -7.35 -12.41
N LYS A 56 -12.33 -8.19 -13.21
CA LYS A 56 -12.71 -9.56 -12.80
C LYS A 56 -11.48 -10.42 -12.51
N THR A 57 -10.45 -10.35 -13.34
CA THR A 57 -9.21 -11.13 -13.22
C THR A 57 -8.43 -10.72 -11.98
N LEU A 58 -8.15 -9.43 -11.79
CA LEU A 58 -7.45 -8.90 -10.63
C LEU A 58 -8.20 -9.26 -9.33
N SER A 59 -9.51 -9.13 -9.32
CA SER A 59 -10.33 -9.45 -8.15
C SER A 59 -10.47 -10.94 -7.87
N SER A 60 -10.30 -11.78 -8.89
CA SER A 60 -10.21 -13.23 -8.73
C SER A 60 -8.86 -13.62 -8.11
N ALA A 61 -7.77 -13.03 -8.61
CA ALA A 61 -6.42 -13.23 -8.08
C ALA A 61 -6.33 -12.78 -6.62
N TYR A 62 -6.81 -11.57 -6.32
CA TYR A 62 -6.87 -11.05 -4.96
C TYR A 62 -7.69 -11.95 -4.03
N ARG A 63 -8.89 -12.39 -4.44
CA ARG A 63 -9.69 -13.35 -3.66
C ARG A 63 -8.93 -14.63 -3.38
N THR A 64 -8.18 -15.14 -4.35
CA THR A 64 -7.41 -16.38 -4.20
C THR A 64 -6.29 -16.19 -3.18
N GLN A 65 -5.51 -15.11 -3.30
CA GLN A 65 -4.45 -14.75 -2.36
C GLN A 65 -5.00 -14.54 -0.94
N LEU A 66 -6.12 -13.83 -0.81
CA LEU A 66 -6.75 -13.55 0.48
C LEU A 66 -7.25 -14.81 1.17
N LYS A 67 -7.90 -15.72 0.43
CA LYS A 67 -8.32 -17.04 0.96
C LYS A 67 -7.11 -17.87 1.41
N ALA A 68 -6.06 -17.90 0.61
CA ALA A 68 -4.83 -18.61 0.95
C ALA A 68 -4.21 -18.03 2.22
N GLY A 69 -4.11 -16.70 2.32
CA GLY A 69 -3.57 -16.01 3.49
C GLY A 69 -4.39 -16.22 4.76
N ILE A 70 -5.73 -16.15 4.69
CA ILE A 70 -6.61 -16.46 5.83
C ILE A 70 -6.44 -17.93 6.27
N THR A 71 -6.34 -18.85 5.32
CA THR A 71 -6.15 -20.28 5.62
C THR A 71 -4.78 -20.53 6.26
N ASP A 72 -3.72 -19.86 5.77
CA ASP A 72 -2.39 -19.94 6.37
C ASP A 72 -2.36 -19.31 7.78
N SER A 73 -3.03 -18.18 7.97
CA SER A 73 -3.20 -17.52 9.26
C SER A 73 -3.85 -18.46 10.29
N ALA A 74 -4.98 -19.08 9.93
CA ALA A 74 -5.64 -20.09 10.77
C ALA A 74 -4.72 -21.27 11.09
N ARG A 75 -4.02 -21.81 10.08
CA ARG A 75 -3.06 -22.90 10.26
C ARG A 75 -1.96 -22.54 11.26
N ARG A 76 -1.38 -21.34 11.16
CA ARG A 76 -0.32 -20.87 12.06
C ARG A 76 -0.82 -20.73 13.51
N ILE A 77 -2.05 -20.28 13.69
CA ILE A 77 -2.71 -20.19 15.00
C ILE A 77 -2.93 -21.60 15.57
N HIS A 78 -3.48 -22.52 14.78
CA HIS A 78 -3.71 -23.92 15.18
C HIS A 78 -2.43 -24.66 15.56
N MET A 79 -1.36 -24.51 14.78
CA MET A 79 -0.05 -25.12 15.09
C MET A 79 0.50 -24.66 16.44
N LYS A 80 0.05 -23.51 16.94
CA LYS A 80 0.43 -22.94 18.23
C LYS A 80 -0.62 -23.17 19.31
N GLY A 81 -1.54 -24.12 19.12
CA GLY A 81 -2.54 -24.51 20.12
C GLY A 81 -3.83 -23.70 20.13
N GLY A 82 -3.98 -22.74 19.20
CA GLY A 82 -5.23 -22.02 19.00
C GLY A 82 -5.62 -21.10 20.15
N LEU A 83 -6.89 -20.69 20.16
CA LEU A 83 -7.40 -19.75 21.16
C LEU A 83 -7.29 -20.29 22.59
N ILE A 84 -7.44 -21.61 22.76
CA ILE A 84 -7.38 -22.27 24.06
C ILE A 84 -5.98 -22.13 24.68
N ASP A 85 -4.91 -22.38 23.91
CA ASP A 85 -3.53 -22.29 24.42
C ASP A 85 -3.16 -20.88 24.85
N ILE A 86 -3.45 -19.86 24.03
CA ILE A 86 -3.09 -18.48 24.39
C ILE A 86 -3.89 -17.98 25.60
N SER A 87 -5.17 -18.36 25.71
CA SER A 87 -5.99 -18.03 26.87
C SER A 87 -5.44 -18.68 28.14
N ALA A 88 -5.06 -19.95 28.07
CA ALA A 88 -4.45 -20.67 29.18
C ALA A 88 -3.12 -20.03 29.63
N ARG A 89 -2.25 -19.65 28.68
CA ARG A 89 -0.98 -18.97 28.98
C ARG A 89 -1.16 -17.61 29.65
N ILE A 90 -2.15 -16.83 29.20
CA ILE A 90 -2.47 -15.54 29.82
C ILE A 90 -2.97 -15.73 31.26
N VAL A 91 -3.80 -16.75 31.51
CA VAL A 91 -4.27 -17.10 32.86
C VAL A 91 -3.12 -17.54 33.76
N GLU A 92 -2.28 -18.46 33.28
CA GLU A 92 -1.11 -18.96 34.01
C GLU A 92 -0.11 -17.83 34.34
N SER A 93 0.20 -16.97 33.36
CA SER A 93 1.06 -15.80 33.55
C SER A 93 0.46 -14.83 34.59
N GLY A 94 -0.87 -14.66 34.58
CA GLY A 94 -1.57 -13.87 35.60
C GLY A 94 -1.45 -14.45 37.01
N GLN A 95 -1.54 -15.77 37.16
CA GLN A 95 -1.35 -16.44 38.45
C GLN A 95 0.08 -16.30 38.96
N ARG A 96 1.07 -16.44 38.07
CA ARG A 96 2.49 -16.24 38.39
C ARG A 96 2.78 -14.80 38.82
N TYR A 97 2.24 -13.81 38.10
CA TYR A 97 2.36 -12.41 38.49
C TYR A 97 1.80 -12.16 39.89
N ALA A 98 0.61 -12.69 40.20
CA ALA A 98 0.01 -12.53 41.52
C ALA A 98 0.85 -13.19 42.65
N ALA A 99 1.46 -14.35 42.37
CA ALA A 99 2.36 -15.01 43.32
C ALA A 99 3.65 -14.19 43.53
N LEU A 100 4.24 -13.66 42.46
CA LEU A 100 5.42 -12.78 42.53
C LEU A 100 5.12 -11.49 43.29
N GLU A 101 3.96 -10.88 43.03
CA GLU A 101 3.51 -9.68 43.75
C GLU A 101 3.33 -9.96 45.25
N SER A 102 2.74 -11.11 45.61
CA SER A 102 2.65 -11.52 47.01
C SER A 102 4.02 -11.68 47.67
N ALA A 103 4.96 -12.39 47.01
CA ALA A 103 6.30 -12.61 47.52
C ALA A 103 7.11 -11.30 47.64
N TYR A 104 6.98 -10.40 46.66
CA TYR A 104 7.58 -9.07 46.70
C TYR A 104 7.03 -8.25 47.87
N ASN A 105 5.71 -8.25 48.08
CA ASN A 105 5.10 -7.52 49.19
C ASN A 105 5.56 -8.07 50.56
N GLU A 106 5.72 -9.39 50.69
CA GLU A 106 6.28 -10.00 51.90
C GLU A 106 7.73 -9.58 52.11
N PHE A 107 8.57 -9.66 51.07
CA PHE A 107 9.97 -9.24 51.13
C PHE A 107 10.12 -7.74 51.47
N LYS A 108 9.33 -6.89 50.83
CA LYS A 108 9.28 -5.45 51.11
C LYS A 108 8.87 -5.16 52.55
N THR A 109 7.82 -5.83 53.04
CA THR A 109 7.36 -5.70 54.42
C THR A 109 8.45 -6.12 55.41
N MET A 110 9.16 -7.22 55.15
CA MET A 110 10.29 -7.66 55.97
C MET A 110 11.44 -6.65 55.96
N TYR A 111 11.78 -6.10 54.78
CA TYR A 111 12.79 -5.07 54.64
C TYR A 111 12.40 -3.81 55.42
N ASP A 112 11.19 -3.28 55.22
CA ASP A 112 10.71 -2.08 55.89
C ASP A 112 10.75 -2.25 57.43
N THR A 113 10.35 -3.43 57.92
CA THR A 113 10.33 -3.76 59.36
C THR A 113 11.73 -3.91 59.97
N ARG A 114 12.68 -4.49 59.23
CA ARG A 114 14.02 -4.85 59.76
C ARG A 114 15.15 -3.93 59.30
N SER A 115 14.85 -2.94 58.46
CA SER A 115 15.82 -2.04 57.84
C SER A 115 16.71 -1.33 58.85
N SER A 116 16.20 -0.99 60.03
CA SER A 116 16.97 -0.34 61.10
C SER A 116 18.09 -1.22 61.66
N GLY A 117 17.96 -2.54 61.59
CA GLY A 117 18.93 -3.52 62.08
C GLY A 117 19.96 -4.00 61.04
N LEU A 118 19.85 -3.55 59.78
CA LEU A 118 20.83 -3.87 58.74
C LEU A 118 22.10 -3.02 58.88
N LEU A 119 23.24 -3.59 58.50
CA LEU A 119 24.50 -2.84 58.42
C LEU A 119 24.37 -1.71 57.39
N PRO A 120 25.06 -0.57 57.58
CA PRO A 120 25.02 0.55 56.65
C PRO A 120 25.32 0.16 55.19
N ASP A 121 26.25 -0.77 55.00
CA ASP A 121 26.69 -1.22 53.67
C ASP A 121 25.67 -2.16 52.98
N ASP A 122 24.83 -2.86 53.75
CA ASP A 122 23.81 -3.79 53.22
C ASP A 122 22.55 -3.06 52.74
N LYS A 123 22.19 -1.95 53.39
CA LYS A 123 21.00 -1.14 53.06
C LYS A 123 20.90 -0.77 51.57
N PRO A 124 21.94 -0.22 50.91
CA PRO A 124 21.86 0.12 49.49
C PRO A 124 21.73 -1.12 48.60
N ILE A 125 22.34 -2.25 48.97
CA ILE A 125 22.24 -3.51 48.21
C ILE A 125 20.79 -3.99 48.19
N PHE A 126 20.13 -4.04 49.34
CA PHE A 126 18.71 -4.43 49.42
C PHE A 126 17.78 -3.46 48.70
N ALA A 127 18.04 -2.15 48.79
CA ALA A 127 17.28 -1.12 48.09
C ALA A 127 17.37 -1.29 46.56
N GLU A 128 18.57 -1.54 46.03
CA GLU A 128 18.79 -1.81 44.60
C GLU A 128 18.05 -3.08 44.15
N LYS A 129 18.06 -4.14 44.96
CA LYS A 129 17.30 -5.37 44.67
C LYS A 129 15.80 -5.10 44.65
N LEU A 130 15.25 -4.37 45.61
CA LEU A 130 13.84 -3.98 45.63
C LEU A 130 13.46 -3.17 44.39
N GLU A 131 14.32 -2.22 43.98
CA GLU A 131 14.10 -1.45 42.77
C GLU A 131 14.12 -2.32 41.52
N THR A 132 15.08 -3.24 41.42
CA THR A 132 15.18 -4.21 40.31
C THR A 132 13.93 -5.08 40.21
N PHE A 133 13.45 -5.62 41.34
CA PHE A 133 12.19 -6.38 41.39
C PHE A 133 11.00 -5.54 40.96
N THR A 134 10.91 -4.29 41.42
CA THR A 134 9.82 -3.37 41.05
C THR A 134 9.80 -3.14 39.54
N ARG A 135 10.96 -2.84 38.94
CA ARG A 135 11.09 -2.66 37.48
C ARG A 135 10.72 -3.94 36.71
N ALA A 136 11.16 -5.10 37.17
CA ALA A 136 10.85 -6.38 36.53
C ALA A 136 9.34 -6.70 36.60
N MET A 137 8.70 -6.45 37.74
CA MET A 137 7.26 -6.61 37.91
C MET A 137 6.47 -5.65 37.01
N ASP A 138 6.92 -4.41 36.87
CA ASP A 138 6.28 -3.43 35.99
C ASP A 138 6.32 -3.88 34.52
N LEU A 139 7.45 -4.43 34.06
CA LEU A 139 7.58 -5.00 32.72
C LEU A 139 6.63 -6.19 32.54
N PHE A 140 6.63 -7.14 33.48
CA PHE A 140 5.72 -8.29 33.45
C PHE A 140 4.26 -7.81 33.36
N ARG A 141 3.84 -6.90 34.24
CA ARG A 141 2.48 -6.34 34.25
C ARG A 141 2.11 -5.71 32.91
N LYS A 142 3.03 -4.98 32.28
CA LYS A 142 2.84 -4.36 30.98
C LYS A 142 2.62 -5.41 29.89
N ASP A 143 3.45 -6.44 29.85
CA ASP A 143 3.36 -7.50 28.85
C ASP A 143 2.10 -8.35 29.01
N LEU A 144 1.74 -8.70 30.25
CA LEU A 144 0.48 -9.40 30.57
C LEU A 144 -0.74 -8.56 30.15
N THR A 145 -0.70 -7.25 30.38
CA THR A 145 -1.77 -6.32 30.00
C THR A 145 -1.87 -6.21 28.48
N SER A 146 -0.74 -6.12 27.77
CA SER A 146 -0.68 -6.13 26.31
C SER A 146 -1.30 -7.39 25.73
N ALA A 147 -0.91 -8.57 26.23
CA ALA A 147 -1.48 -9.84 25.78
C ALA A 147 -3.00 -9.93 26.00
N ARG A 148 -3.49 -9.47 27.16
CA ARG A 148 -4.93 -9.40 27.46
C ARG A 148 -5.67 -8.46 26.52
N GLN A 149 -5.11 -7.30 26.22
CA GLN A 149 -5.71 -6.33 25.30
C GLN A 149 -5.79 -6.89 23.88
N ILE A 150 -4.71 -7.50 23.38
CA ILE A 150 -4.70 -8.13 22.05
C ILE A 150 -5.76 -9.24 21.98
N LEU A 151 -5.83 -10.11 23.00
CA LEU A 151 -6.83 -11.17 23.06
C LEU A 151 -8.25 -10.58 23.04
N GLN A 152 -8.54 -9.59 23.89
CA GLN A 152 -9.86 -8.95 23.97
C GLN A 152 -10.28 -8.29 22.65
N GLN A 153 -9.35 -7.60 21.98
CA GLN A 153 -9.64 -6.90 20.71
C GLN A 153 -9.86 -7.87 19.55
N ASN A 154 -9.20 -9.03 19.57
CA ASN A 154 -9.17 -9.97 18.45
C ASN A 154 -9.90 -11.29 18.76
N GLU A 155 -10.60 -11.38 19.89
CA GLU A 155 -11.21 -12.64 20.35
C GLU A 155 -12.13 -13.25 19.30
N ALA A 156 -13.04 -12.45 18.74
CA ALA A 156 -13.96 -12.90 17.70
C ALA A 156 -13.22 -13.37 16.42
N VAL A 157 -12.13 -12.69 16.05
CA VAL A 157 -11.29 -13.04 14.90
C VAL A 157 -10.58 -14.37 15.16
N PHE A 158 -9.98 -14.55 16.34
CA PHE A 158 -9.33 -15.79 16.74
C PHE A 158 -10.33 -16.94 16.83
N GLN A 159 -11.49 -16.76 17.47
CA GLN A 159 -12.56 -17.75 17.51
C GLN A 159 -13.03 -18.16 16.11
N TRP A 160 -13.07 -17.21 15.18
CA TRP A 160 -13.42 -17.50 13.80
C TRP A 160 -12.35 -18.36 13.11
N LEU A 161 -11.08 -18.01 13.27
CA LEU A 161 -9.93 -18.72 12.69
C LEU A 161 -9.63 -20.05 13.37
N ASP A 162 -10.06 -20.24 14.62
CA ASP A 162 -9.85 -21.46 15.38
C ASP A 162 -10.75 -22.61 14.89
N ARG A 163 -11.70 -22.33 13.98
CA ARG A 163 -12.55 -23.35 13.36
C ARG A 163 -11.74 -24.26 12.43
N PRO A 164 -12.11 -25.54 12.29
CA PRO A 164 -11.46 -26.44 11.33
C PRO A 164 -11.47 -25.88 9.90
N THR A 165 -10.43 -26.13 9.11
CA THR A 165 -10.26 -25.61 7.75
C THR A 165 -11.50 -25.81 6.87
N ALA A 166 -12.15 -26.97 6.95
CA ALA A 166 -13.39 -27.26 6.21
C ALA A 166 -14.52 -26.25 6.52
N GLN A 167 -14.62 -25.78 7.77
CA GLN A 167 -15.60 -24.78 8.21
C GLN A 167 -15.20 -23.35 7.82
N LEU A 168 -13.91 -23.06 7.65
CA LEU A 168 -13.41 -21.76 7.16
C LEU A 168 -13.68 -21.57 5.66
N LEU A 169 -13.57 -22.64 4.87
CA LEU A 169 -13.73 -22.57 3.42
C LEU A 169 -15.13 -22.16 2.96
N LEU A 170 -16.18 -22.52 3.70
CA LEU A 170 -17.57 -22.23 3.37
C LEU A 170 -17.86 -20.72 3.36
N PRO A 171 -17.58 -19.95 4.43
CA PRO A 171 -17.64 -18.49 4.41
C PRO A 171 -16.71 -17.86 3.38
N LEU A 172 -15.49 -18.39 3.22
CA LEU A 172 -14.51 -17.87 2.27
C LEU A 172 -15.01 -17.93 0.81
N ARG A 173 -15.81 -18.92 0.44
CA ARG A 173 -16.48 -18.96 -0.87
C ARG A 173 -17.40 -17.76 -1.10
N ARG A 174 -17.93 -17.17 -0.02
CA ARG A 174 -18.88 -16.04 -0.04
C ARG A 174 -18.22 -14.69 0.25
N LEU A 175 -16.89 -14.54 0.05
CA LEU A 175 -16.22 -13.25 0.13
C LEU A 175 -16.95 -12.21 -0.73
N ARG A 176 -17.49 -11.19 -0.08
CA ARG A 176 -18.17 -10.07 -0.74
C ARG A 176 -17.23 -8.90 -0.78
N PHE A 177 -17.11 -8.30 -1.96
CA PHE A 177 -16.51 -6.98 -2.10
C PHE A 177 -17.55 -5.91 -1.77
N GLY A 178 -17.10 -4.82 -1.15
CA GLY A 178 -17.96 -3.70 -0.80
C GLY A 178 -18.61 -3.05 -2.03
N THR A 179 -19.68 -2.30 -1.78
CA THR A 179 -20.41 -1.46 -2.73
C THR A 179 -19.54 -0.63 -3.69
N PRO A 180 -18.41 0.00 -3.29
CA PRO A 180 -17.56 0.76 -4.22
C PRO A 180 -17.01 -0.05 -5.41
N TYR A 181 -17.02 -1.39 -5.33
CA TYR A 181 -16.60 -2.24 -6.43
C TYR A 181 -17.58 -2.22 -7.63
N LYS A 182 -18.86 -1.90 -7.41
CA LYS A 182 -19.85 -1.84 -8.50
C LYS A 182 -19.66 -0.63 -9.41
N GLU A 183 -19.15 0.47 -8.87
CA GLU A 183 -18.93 1.73 -9.59
C GLU A 183 -17.54 1.80 -10.24
N LEU A 184 -16.61 0.98 -9.75
CA LEU A 184 -15.21 0.95 -10.20
C LEU A 184 -15.05 0.75 -11.72
N PRO A 185 -15.78 -0.17 -12.40
CA PRO A 185 -15.70 -0.28 -13.85
C PRO A 185 -16.08 1.01 -14.59
N ALA A 186 -17.10 1.73 -14.10
CA ALA A 186 -17.54 2.95 -14.74
C ALA A 186 -16.52 4.08 -14.58
N ILE A 187 -15.96 4.22 -13.37
CA ILE A 187 -14.91 5.21 -13.09
C ILE A 187 -13.65 4.90 -13.91
N LEU A 188 -13.22 3.64 -13.96
CA LEU A 188 -12.05 3.23 -14.73
C LEU A 188 -12.26 3.44 -16.24
N ALA A 189 -13.45 3.12 -16.76
CA ALA A 189 -13.79 3.36 -18.16
C ALA A 189 -13.71 4.86 -18.51
N GLN A 190 -14.16 5.74 -17.61
CA GLN A 190 -14.04 7.19 -17.80
C GLN A 190 -12.56 7.64 -17.86
N LEU A 191 -11.71 7.15 -16.96
CA LEU A 191 -10.28 7.49 -16.98
C LEU A 191 -9.57 6.97 -18.23
N ILE A 192 -9.94 5.79 -18.71
CA ILE A 192 -9.44 5.24 -19.98
C ILE A 192 -9.90 6.09 -21.16
N ALA A 193 -11.14 6.59 -21.14
CA ALA A 193 -11.61 7.53 -22.16
C ALA A 193 -10.78 8.82 -22.16
N ASP A 194 -10.40 9.34 -20.98
CA ASP A 194 -9.51 10.50 -20.87
C ASP A 194 -8.12 10.22 -21.46
N LEU A 195 -7.54 9.03 -21.18
CA LEU A 195 -6.27 8.59 -21.78
C LEU A 195 -6.35 8.47 -23.30
N LEU A 196 -7.44 7.91 -23.83
CA LEU A 196 -7.70 7.80 -25.26
C LEU A 196 -7.83 9.17 -25.92
N ARG A 197 -8.51 10.11 -25.27
CA ARG A 197 -8.58 11.50 -25.73
C ARG A 197 -7.18 12.11 -25.80
N PHE A 198 -6.36 11.94 -24.75
CA PHE A 198 -4.98 12.44 -24.77
C PHE A 198 -4.16 11.84 -25.92
N ARG A 199 -4.30 10.53 -26.19
CA ARG A 199 -3.66 9.91 -27.36
C ARG A 199 -4.09 10.56 -28.68
N SER A 200 -5.39 10.82 -28.86
CA SER A 200 -5.90 11.49 -30.06
C SER A 200 -5.34 12.91 -30.21
N GLU A 201 -5.36 13.70 -29.14
CA GLU A 201 -4.76 15.04 -29.11
C GLU A 201 -3.25 15.01 -29.42
N ARG A 202 -2.52 13.99 -28.95
CA ARG A 202 -1.10 13.80 -29.30
C ARG A 202 -0.88 13.57 -30.78
N ARG A 203 -1.71 12.75 -31.41
CA ARG A 203 -1.63 12.49 -32.86
C ARG A 203 -1.86 13.76 -33.66
N GLU A 204 -2.83 14.59 -33.26
CA GLU A 204 -3.05 15.90 -33.90
C GLU A 204 -1.82 16.82 -33.76
N LEU A 205 -1.15 16.81 -32.60
CA LEU A 205 0.10 17.55 -32.38
C LEU A 205 1.27 16.98 -33.19
N GLU A 206 1.33 15.66 -33.38
CA GLU A 206 2.30 14.98 -34.23
C GLU A 206 2.12 15.38 -35.70
N ASP A 207 0.91 15.29 -36.22
CA ASP A 207 0.56 15.69 -37.59
C ASP A 207 0.89 17.17 -37.81
N ARG A 208 0.58 18.03 -36.84
CA ARG A 208 0.91 19.46 -36.89
C ARG A 208 2.42 19.70 -36.85
N SER A 209 3.17 18.95 -36.05
CA SER A 209 4.64 19.05 -35.98
C SER A 209 5.29 18.61 -37.30
N ALA A 210 4.79 17.54 -37.91
CA ALA A 210 5.25 17.04 -39.20
C ALA A 210 4.96 18.03 -40.33
N ALA A 211 3.75 18.60 -40.38
CA ALA A 211 3.39 19.64 -41.36
C ALA A 211 4.28 20.88 -41.23
N LEU A 212 4.56 21.30 -39.98
CA LEU A 212 5.44 22.43 -39.69
C LEU A 212 6.89 22.17 -40.14
N ASP A 213 7.40 20.94 -39.96
CA ASP A 213 8.72 20.54 -40.44
C ASP A 213 8.80 20.53 -41.97
N ASP A 214 7.76 20.07 -42.66
CA ASP A 214 7.69 20.11 -44.13
C ASP A 214 7.67 21.55 -44.67
N GLU A 215 6.90 22.44 -44.04
CA GLU A 215 6.89 23.87 -44.38
C GLU A 215 8.25 24.51 -44.17
N TYR A 216 8.89 24.23 -43.04
CA TYR A 216 10.21 24.75 -42.70
C TYR A 216 11.31 24.24 -43.65
N ARG A 217 11.30 22.95 -44.01
CA ARG A 217 12.22 22.39 -45.02
C ARG A 217 12.06 23.05 -46.38
N LYS A 218 10.81 23.32 -46.81
CA LYS A 218 10.54 24.04 -48.07
C LYS A 218 11.03 25.50 -48.01
N ALA A 219 10.83 26.18 -46.88
CA ALA A 219 11.28 27.57 -46.69
C ALA A 219 12.81 27.70 -46.65
N THR A 220 13.50 26.73 -46.03
CA THR A 220 14.97 26.70 -45.98
C THR A 220 15.60 26.32 -47.32
N HIS A 221 15.02 25.36 -48.08
CA HIS A 221 15.51 25.00 -49.41
C HIS A 221 15.32 26.08 -50.48
N SER A 222 14.34 26.96 -50.31
CA SER A 222 14.10 28.09 -51.24
C SER A 222 14.96 29.32 -50.95
N CYS A 223 15.89 29.26 -49.98
CA CYS A 223 16.71 30.40 -49.53
C CYS A 223 15.90 31.68 -49.21
N SER A 224 14.63 31.52 -48.82
CA SER A 224 13.66 32.63 -48.70
C SER A 224 13.25 32.94 -47.25
N MET A 225 13.88 32.29 -46.27
CA MET A 225 13.46 32.40 -44.87
C MET A 225 14.02 33.66 -44.21
N SER A 226 13.12 34.59 -43.88
CA SER A 226 13.44 35.77 -43.08
C SER A 226 13.59 35.44 -41.60
N ASP A 227 14.30 36.28 -40.83
CA ASP A 227 14.38 36.15 -39.37
C ASP A 227 13.00 36.16 -38.70
N HIS A 228 12.04 36.90 -39.26
CA HIS A 228 10.66 36.93 -38.79
C HIS A 228 9.96 35.58 -39.00
N SER A 229 10.14 34.97 -40.17
CA SER A 229 9.59 33.64 -40.50
C SER A 229 10.22 32.56 -39.62
N LEU A 230 11.53 32.61 -39.39
CA LEU A 230 12.24 31.70 -38.50
C LEU A 230 11.70 31.79 -37.07
N ALA A 231 11.56 33.01 -36.52
CA ALA A 231 11.00 33.23 -35.20
C ALA A 231 9.55 32.73 -35.08
N GLN A 232 8.74 32.86 -36.14
CA GLN A 232 7.39 32.33 -36.19
C GLN A 232 7.37 30.80 -36.13
N HIS A 233 8.19 30.11 -36.93
CA HIS A 233 8.29 28.64 -36.89
C HIS A 233 8.78 28.15 -35.52
N THR A 234 9.82 28.77 -34.96
CA THR A 234 10.30 28.43 -33.61
C THR A 234 9.20 28.58 -32.56
N ARG A 235 8.39 29.64 -32.63
CA ARG A 235 7.26 29.85 -31.71
C ARG A 235 6.22 28.73 -31.86
N GLN A 236 5.88 28.34 -33.08
CA GLN A 236 4.90 27.28 -33.32
C GLN A 236 5.36 25.93 -32.77
N TRP A 237 6.64 25.56 -32.90
CA TRP A 237 7.19 24.36 -32.25
C TRP A 237 7.20 24.46 -30.73
N LYS A 238 7.56 25.61 -30.17
CA LYS A 238 7.46 25.83 -28.71
C LYS A 238 6.04 25.67 -28.19
N ASP A 239 5.05 26.16 -28.94
CA ASP A 239 3.64 26.00 -28.59
C ASP A 239 3.22 24.51 -28.58
N ILE A 240 3.73 23.71 -29.51
CA ILE A 240 3.53 22.24 -29.53
C ILE A 240 4.21 21.59 -28.33
N CYS A 241 5.46 21.94 -28.04
CA CYS A 241 6.19 21.42 -26.88
C CYS A 241 5.44 21.72 -25.58
N HIS A 242 4.98 22.96 -25.37
CA HIS A 242 4.19 23.34 -24.19
C HIS A 242 2.82 22.67 -24.12
N ALA A 243 2.22 22.31 -25.26
CA ALA A 243 0.99 21.50 -25.27
C ALA A 243 1.27 20.07 -24.79
N LEU A 244 2.35 19.45 -25.26
CA LEU A 244 2.78 18.12 -24.82
C LEU A 244 3.20 18.09 -23.35
N GLU A 245 3.90 19.12 -22.86
CA GLU A 245 4.26 19.24 -21.43
C GLU A 245 3.02 19.33 -20.53
N ARG A 246 2.02 20.15 -20.89
CA ARG A 246 0.76 20.23 -20.15
C ARG A 246 0.02 18.89 -20.16
N GLN A 247 0.02 18.23 -21.31
CA GLN A 247 -0.59 16.92 -21.43
C GLN A 247 0.14 15.86 -20.60
N ALA A 248 1.46 15.96 -20.47
CA ALA A 248 2.24 15.07 -19.61
C ALA A 248 1.76 15.12 -18.17
N THR A 249 1.58 16.32 -17.61
CA THR A 249 1.06 16.50 -16.25
C THR A 249 -0.35 15.93 -16.10
N LEU A 250 -1.24 16.21 -17.05
CA LEU A 250 -2.61 15.69 -17.01
C LEU A 250 -2.66 14.16 -17.13
N GLN A 251 -1.81 13.58 -17.99
CA GLN A 251 -1.72 12.13 -18.15
C GLN A 251 -1.17 11.49 -16.88
N GLU A 252 -0.14 12.07 -16.26
CA GLU A 252 0.44 11.58 -15.01
C GLU A 252 -0.63 11.50 -13.91
N ASP A 253 -1.44 12.55 -13.75
CA ASP A 253 -2.55 12.57 -12.79
C ASP A 253 -3.59 11.48 -13.07
N VAL A 254 -3.97 11.28 -14.34
CA VAL A 254 -4.92 10.24 -14.73
C VAL A 254 -4.33 8.84 -14.51
N LEU A 255 -3.08 8.62 -14.89
CA LEU A 255 -2.37 7.34 -14.68
C LEU A 255 -2.23 7.04 -13.18
N ALA A 256 -1.93 8.03 -12.35
CA ALA A 256 -1.87 7.87 -10.90
C ALA A 256 -3.23 7.45 -10.32
N ARG A 257 -4.34 8.02 -10.84
CA ARG A 257 -5.70 7.63 -10.44
C ARG A 257 -6.07 6.24 -10.92
N VAL A 258 -5.71 5.87 -12.16
CA VAL A 258 -5.91 4.51 -12.71
C VAL A 258 -5.15 3.50 -11.86
N LYS A 259 -3.87 3.74 -11.61
CA LYS A 259 -3.03 2.93 -10.72
C LYS A 259 -3.66 2.80 -9.35
N GLY A 260 -4.05 3.92 -8.75
CA GLY A 260 -4.72 3.97 -7.46
C GLY A 260 -5.93 3.06 -7.44
N LEU A 261 -6.84 3.17 -8.42
CA LEU A 261 -8.04 2.33 -8.51
C LEU A 261 -7.74 0.85 -8.73
N LEU A 262 -6.78 0.52 -9.59
CA LEU A 262 -6.42 -0.86 -9.91
C LEU A 262 -5.68 -1.53 -8.75
N ASP A 263 -4.84 -0.80 -8.02
CA ASP A 263 -4.26 -1.24 -6.75
C ASP A 263 -5.37 -1.37 -5.67
N PHE A 264 -6.34 -0.44 -5.65
CA PHE A 264 -7.52 -0.48 -4.78
C PHE A 264 -8.59 -1.49 -5.19
N THR A 265 -8.45 -2.24 -6.30
CA THR A 265 -9.31 -3.41 -6.58
C THR A 265 -9.12 -4.56 -5.58
N SER A 266 -8.31 -4.31 -4.54
CA SER A 266 -8.27 -5.00 -3.25
C SER A 266 -9.13 -4.32 -2.16
N PRO A 267 -10.40 -3.89 -2.36
CA PRO A 267 -11.15 -3.25 -1.29
C PRO A 267 -11.34 -4.23 -0.13
N PRO A 268 -11.58 -3.74 1.10
CA PRO A 268 -11.77 -4.60 2.26
C PRO A 268 -12.87 -5.60 1.96
N ALA A 269 -12.48 -6.84 1.68
CA ALA A 269 -13.43 -7.91 1.47
C ALA A 269 -13.99 -8.24 2.85
N THR A 270 -15.31 -8.31 2.94
CA THR A 270 -15.96 -8.60 4.21
C THR A 270 -16.48 -10.04 4.21
N LEU A 271 -16.33 -10.70 5.35
CA LEU A 271 -16.90 -12.02 5.60
C LEU A 271 -18.05 -11.88 6.60
N PRO A 272 -19.24 -12.42 6.28
CA PRO A 272 -20.33 -12.43 7.23
C PRO A 272 -19.96 -13.31 8.43
N ASP A 273 -20.20 -12.80 9.62
CA ASP A 273 -20.22 -13.60 10.84
C ASP A 273 -21.61 -14.21 11.05
N ARG A 274 -21.68 -15.23 11.91
CA ARG A 274 -22.92 -15.91 12.30
C ARG A 274 -23.93 -14.98 12.97
N HIS A 275 -23.49 -13.86 13.55
CA HIS A 275 -24.33 -12.91 14.28
C HIS A 275 -24.69 -11.64 13.49
N GLY A 276 -24.47 -11.63 12.17
CA GLY A 276 -24.80 -10.47 11.32
C GLY A 276 -23.75 -9.34 11.33
N SER A 277 -22.72 -9.44 12.15
CA SER A 277 -21.49 -8.66 12.03
C SER A 277 -20.67 -9.11 10.80
N ALA A 278 -19.71 -8.30 10.38
CA ALA A 278 -18.83 -8.62 9.27
C ALA A 278 -17.37 -8.44 9.69
N PHE A 279 -16.53 -9.43 9.38
CA PHE A 279 -15.08 -9.32 9.56
C PHE A 279 -14.45 -8.74 8.31
N PHE A 280 -13.47 -7.85 8.47
CA PHE A 280 -12.57 -7.56 7.38
C PHE A 280 -11.66 -8.77 7.15
N ALA A 281 -11.59 -9.22 5.90
CA ALA A 281 -10.79 -10.36 5.51
C ALA A 281 -9.29 -10.13 5.71
N LEU A 282 -8.85 -8.87 5.71
CA LEU A 282 -7.46 -8.51 6.05
C LEU A 282 -7.16 -8.77 7.52
N ASP A 283 -8.08 -8.43 8.43
CA ASP A 283 -7.91 -8.72 9.86
C ASP A 283 -7.75 -10.22 10.08
N LEU A 284 -8.53 -11.04 9.38
CA LEU A 284 -8.42 -12.51 9.44
C LEU A 284 -7.10 -13.03 8.83
N ARG A 285 -6.61 -12.41 7.75
CA ARG A 285 -5.32 -12.74 7.12
C ARG A 285 -4.16 -12.44 8.06
N ASP A 286 -4.20 -11.29 8.72
CA ASP A 286 -3.08 -10.78 9.51
C ASP A 286 -3.18 -11.14 11.00
N ALA A 287 -4.28 -11.77 11.43
CA ALA A 287 -4.53 -12.20 12.80
C ALA A 287 -3.40 -13.04 13.41
N HIS A 288 -2.72 -13.88 12.62
CA HIS A 288 -1.60 -14.68 13.12
C HIS A 288 -0.43 -13.83 13.65
N ILE A 289 -0.26 -12.60 13.15
CA ILE A 289 0.74 -11.64 13.64
C ILE A 289 0.34 -11.16 15.04
N GLN A 290 -0.93 -10.79 15.21
CA GLN A 290 -1.46 -10.37 16.52
C GLN A 290 -1.44 -11.52 17.53
N TYR A 291 -1.81 -12.72 17.09
CA TYR A 291 -1.72 -13.93 17.92
C TYR A 291 -0.28 -14.18 18.37
N GLN A 292 0.69 -14.04 17.46
CA GLN A 292 2.10 -14.20 17.79
C GLN A 292 2.57 -13.14 18.79
N ALA A 293 2.21 -11.87 18.59
CA ALA A 293 2.56 -10.80 19.52
C ALA A 293 2.02 -11.07 20.93
N ALA A 294 0.75 -11.47 21.05
CA ALA A 294 0.17 -11.82 22.33
C ALA A 294 0.86 -13.04 22.97
N ARG A 295 1.23 -14.05 22.17
CA ARG A 295 1.96 -15.23 22.65
C ARG A 295 3.35 -14.84 23.15
N ASP A 296 4.08 -14.00 22.42
CA ASP A 296 5.43 -13.59 22.78
C ASP A 296 5.41 -12.76 24.08
N SER A 297 4.43 -11.87 24.24
CA SER A 297 4.23 -11.11 25.48
C SER A 297 4.05 -12.00 26.72
N VAL A 298 3.48 -13.21 26.58
CA VAL A 298 3.37 -14.18 27.70
C VAL A 298 4.43 -15.28 27.68
N GLY A 299 5.19 -15.42 26.58
CA GLY A 299 6.21 -16.43 26.38
C GLY A 299 7.52 -16.10 27.07
N PHE A 300 7.94 -14.84 27.02
CA PHE A 300 9.16 -14.35 27.70
C PHE A 300 9.11 -14.44 29.23
N ILE A 301 7.92 -14.69 29.80
CA ILE A 301 7.69 -14.86 31.23
C ILE A 301 8.07 -16.28 31.73
N HIS A 302 8.32 -17.22 30.81
CA HIS A 302 8.66 -18.62 31.12
C HIS A 302 10.15 -18.94 31.08
N GLU A 303 11.00 -18.07 30.51
CA GLU A 303 12.47 -18.22 30.47
C GLU A 303 13.12 -17.42 31.62
#